data_AF-A0A0H3WMR2-F1
#
_entry.id   AF-A0A0H3WMR2-F1
#
_cell.length_a   1.000
_cell.length_b   1.000
_cell.length_c   1.000
_cell.angle_alpha   90.00
_cell.angle_beta   90.00
_cell.angle_gamma   90.00
#
_symmetry.space_group_name_H-M   'P 1'
#
loop_
_entity.id
_entity.type
_entity.pdbx_description
1 polymer ?
#
loop_
_entity_poly.entity_id
_entity_poly.type
_entity_poly.pdbx_seq_one_letter_code
_entity_poly.pdbx_strand_id
1 'polypeptide(L)'
;MQTLQDRLQTCAPGSAELTRAIERVEAAFTRSDGWRFIKRCFERDVDRDAFVRRLLLSHLSTTPTGLEHVRHAVSEARLDAYATQLTRTLRPHIRAEIVNRWSQPDDTGLHVTQGKFIAVGVPGTDLRLSLMDGGFSFGGLNLTQTEATQLLLAHPEGTPPGTTLLDVMPDLTEDHPVANFRIVGAAIGADGSLLPGLDRDAVHAVAAAAHDALARVSGVLAEREPLARFFEWMGDDRRTAQSRQIIATIHSAMSAPENGGADEIAREGPATLDDVRRFNDVRAGENRQRAAFHYARAAQPRQAAAQYLESARIFAAAGDRAMAAGNYANAAERLATCDPFSAMADVLADAINVYGNDFRAVSMIGSRCADVFAGRGLHISAAMVHELVFVRLGMLRRGAGADARAIAALEASHMAKAQAHFADVGLAASDMNVASLIRSAIDARLDRFDAQEGLRGDGYTILFEEHSDMISAEEFDRNAPTEWVLLRRGEATARHQIFELVTSATRARLMASGSRHPYLQQPLRASDFIEGTDALDMLTATVHKASPERFVHAREIA
;
A
#
# COMPACT_ATOMS: atom_id res chain seq x y z
N MET A 1 -31.96 14.76 36.07
CA MET A 1 -31.86 14.03 34.79
C MET A 1 -33.12 14.18 33.96
N GLN A 2 -34.30 13.80 34.45
CA GLN A 2 -35.56 13.90 33.71
C GLN A 2 -35.80 15.25 33.01
N THR A 3 -35.65 16.38 33.72
CA THR A 3 -35.79 17.72 33.12
C THR A 3 -34.78 18.01 32.00
N LEU A 4 -33.56 17.48 32.06
CA LEU A 4 -32.58 17.64 30.98
C LEU A 4 -32.99 16.81 29.76
N GLN A 5 -33.46 15.59 29.99
CA GLN A 5 -33.89 14.67 28.94
C GLN A 5 -35.11 15.20 28.19
N ASP A 6 -36.10 15.75 28.91
CA ASP A 6 -37.26 16.42 28.31
C ASP A 6 -36.82 17.60 27.43
N ARG A 7 -35.83 18.37 27.87
CA ARG A 7 -35.30 19.52 27.12
C ARG A 7 -34.51 19.11 25.89
N LEU A 8 -33.74 18.02 25.96
CA LEU A 8 -33.05 17.46 24.79
C LEU A 8 -34.03 16.99 23.70
N GLN A 9 -35.25 16.60 24.07
CA GLN A 9 -36.29 16.19 23.13
C GLN A 9 -37.12 17.36 22.58
N THR A 10 -37.25 18.47 23.32
CA THR A 10 -38.23 19.54 23.01
C THR A 10 -37.61 20.87 22.62
N CYS A 11 -36.34 21.11 22.94
CA CYS A 11 -35.68 22.39 22.68
C CYS A 11 -34.76 22.32 21.45
N ALA A 12 -34.54 23.48 20.81
CA ALA A 12 -33.56 23.60 19.74
C ALA A 12 -32.12 23.56 20.27
N PRO A 13 -31.15 23.09 19.47
CA PRO A 13 -29.72 23.16 19.78
C PRO A 13 -29.31 24.60 20.12
N GLY A 14 -28.47 24.76 21.14
CA GLY A 14 -27.98 26.09 21.55
C GLY A 14 -29.00 27.01 22.25
N SER A 15 -30.24 26.57 22.47
CA SER A 15 -31.25 27.36 23.17
C SER A 15 -30.86 27.67 24.62
N ALA A 16 -31.26 28.85 25.12
CA ALA A 16 -30.99 29.28 26.48
C ALA A 16 -31.65 28.37 27.53
N GLU A 17 -32.79 27.75 27.20
CA GLU A 17 -33.48 26.76 28.02
C GLU A 17 -32.63 25.49 28.19
N LEU A 18 -32.05 24.99 27.09
CA LEU A 18 -31.18 23.82 27.12
C LEU A 18 -29.90 24.11 27.90
N THR A 19 -29.23 25.24 27.63
CA THR A 19 -28.03 25.66 28.39
C THR A 19 -28.31 25.73 29.89
N ARG A 20 -29.41 26.38 30.29
CA ARG A 20 -29.82 26.46 31.71
C ARG A 20 -30.11 25.08 32.32
N ALA A 21 -30.66 24.14 31.54
CA ALA A 21 -30.91 22.79 32.01
C ALA A 21 -29.59 22.02 32.23
N ILE A 22 -28.61 22.19 31.33
CA ILE A 22 -27.28 21.60 31.44
C ILE A 22 -26.55 22.15 32.67
N GLU A 23 -26.49 23.47 32.84
CA GLU A 23 -25.83 24.13 33.98
C GLU A 23 -26.42 23.69 35.33
N ARG A 24 -27.74 23.49 35.41
CA ARG A 24 -28.38 22.97 36.62
C ARG A 24 -27.96 21.55 36.94
N VAL A 25 -27.86 20.70 35.93
CA VAL A 25 -27.42 19.31 36.10
C VAL A 25 -25.95 19.25 36.47
N GLU A 26 -25.10 20.07 35.84
CA GLU A 26 -23.69 20.25 36.20
C GLU A 26 -23.52 20.65 37.66
N ALA A 27 -24.20 21.71 38.09
CA ALA A 27 -24.16 22.17 39.48
C ALA A 27 -24.68 21.10 40.46
N ALA A 28 -25.70 20.32 40.08
CA ALA A 28 -26.22 19.25 40.92
C ALA A 28 -25.21 18.10 41.11
N PHE A 29 -24.49 17.72 40.06
CA PHE A 29 -23.48 16.65 40.11
C PHE A 29 -22.16 17.07 40.75
N THR A 30 -21.81 18.35 40.71
CA THR A 30 -20.66 18.89 41.46
C THR A 30 -20.90 18.85 42.98
N ARG A 31 -22.15 19.04 43.43
CA ARG A 31 -22.50 19.04 44.86
C ARG A 31 -22.25 17.68 45.51
N SER A 32 -22.00 17.69 46.82
CA SER A 32 -21.57 16.52 47.61
C SER A 32 -22.40 15.26 47.37
N ASP A 33 -23.71 15.39 47.24
CA ASP A 33 -24.61 14.24 47.06
C ASP A 33 -24.54 13.67 45.65
N GLY A 34 -24.60 14.51 44.60
CA GLY A 34 -24.43 14.08 43.21
C GLY A 34 -23.03 13.51 42.94
N TRP A 35 -21.99 14.13 43.50
CA TRP A 35 -20.62 13.65 43.42
C TRP A 35 -20.45 12.27 44.07
N ARG A 36 -21.17 11.98 45.16
CA ARG A 36 -21.13 10.66 45.81
C ARG A 36 -21.59 9.54 44.88
N PHE A 37 -22.52 9.81 43.97
CA PHE A 37 -22.94 8.86 42.93
C PHE A 37 -21.85 8.67 41.88
N ILE A 38 -21.34 9.77 41.28
CA ILE A 38 -20.30 9.71 40.24
C ILE A 38 -19.01 9.04 40.76
N LYS A 39 -18.59 9.35 42.00
CA LYS A 39 -17.35 8.81 42.60
C LYS A 39 -17.38 7.29 42.80
N ARG A 40 -18.57 6.66 42.82
CA ARG A 40 -18.70 5.20 42.82
C ARG A 40 -18.36 4.60 41.47
N CYS A 41 -18.57 5.34 40.39
CA CYS A 41 -18.33 4.87 39.02
C CYS A 41 -16.88 5.13 38.56
N PHE A 42 -16.29 6.24 39.02
CA PHE A 42 -14.99 6.71 38.54
C PHE A 42 -13.93 6.84 39.65
N GLU A 43 -12.67 6.69 39.27
CA GLU A 43 -11.50 7.03 40.06
C GLU A 43 -11.34 8.55 40.20
N ARG A 44 -10.60 8.98 41.22
CA ARG A 44 -10.63 10.37 41.67
C ARG A 44 -9.83 11.27 40.72
N ASP A 45 -10.52 12.13 39.97
CA ASP A 45 -9.88 13.27 39.30
C ASP A 45 -9.55 14.39 40.31
N VAL A 46 -8.55 15.20 40.00
CA VAL A 46 -8.04 16.31 40.82
C VAL A 46 -9.01 17.50 40.79
N ASP A 47 -9.78 17.66 39.71
CA ASP A 47 -10.77 18.73 39.51
C ASP A 47 -12.19 18.18 39.27
N ARG A 48 -13.11 18.42 40.21
CA ARG A 48 -14.49 17.90 40.15
C ARG A 48 -15.33 18.60 39.07
N ASP A 49 -15.19 19.91 38.92
CA ASP A 49 -16.03 20.69 38.01
C ASP A 49 -15.67 20.35 36.58
N ALA A 50 -14.38 20.31 36.27
CA ALA A 50 -13.92 19.89 34.96
C ALA A 50 -14.35 18.45 34.63
N PHE A 51 -14.29 17.53 35.61
CA PHE A 51 -14.69 16.14 35.40
C PHE A 51 -16.19 16.00 35.11
N VAL A 52 -17.04 16.59 35.95
CA VAL A 52 -18.51 16.55 35.77
C VAL A 52 -18.90 17.17 34.44
N ARG A 53 -18.27 18.30 34.07
CA ARG A 53 -18.51 18.93 32.77
C ARG A 53 -18.16 18.00 31.60
N ARG A 54 -17.00 17.34 31.64
CA ARG A 54 -16.62 16.36 30.60
C ARG A 54 -17.62 15.21 30.52
N LEU A 55 -18.03 14.67 31.66
CA LEU A 55 -19.00 13.58 31.74
C LEU A 55 -20.36 13.98 31.16
N LEU A 56 -20.82 15.21 31.45
CA LEU A 56 -22.06 15.73 30.88
C LEU A 56 -21.95 15.97 29.39
N LEU A 57 -20.87 16.56 28.90
CA LEU A 57 -20.65 16.74 27.46
C LEU A 57 -20.64 15.40 26.73
N SER A 58 -20.03 14.35 27.33
CA SER A 58 -20.03 12.99 26.80
C SER A 58 -21.43 12.37 26.79
N HIS A 59 -22.26 12.61 27.81
CA HIS A 59 -23.65 12.15 27.82
C HIS A 59 -24.51 12.89 26.79
N LEU A 60 -24.38 14.22 26.71
CA LEU A 60 -25.14 15.07 25.79
C LEU A 60 -24.89 14.68 24.34
N SER A 61 -23.64 14.37 23.98
CA SER A 61 -23.29 13.96 22.61
C SER A 61 -24.02 12.68 22.18
N THR A 62 -24.53 11.87 23.10
CA THR A 62 -25.30 10.65 22.76
C THR A 62 -26.71 10.92 22.21
N THR A 63 -27.14 12.18 22.17
CA THR A 63 -28.44 12.60 21.64
C THR A 63 -28.28 13.57 20.47
N PRO A 64 -29.23 13.66 19.53
CA PRO A 64 -29.09 14.51 18.34
C PRO A 64 -28.93 15.99 18.69
N THR A 65 -29.89 16.54 19.46
CA THR A 65 -29.88 17.93 19.93
C THR A 65 -28.64 18.24 20.80
N GLY A 66 -28.25 17.29 21.65
CA GLY A 66 -27.09 17.43 22.51
C GLY A 66 -25.77 17.44 21.75
N LEU A 67 -25.62 16.59 20.73
CA LEU A 67 -24.42 16.57 19.87
C LEU A 67 -24.24 17.89 19.12
N GLU A 68 -25.31 18.44 18.54
CA GLU A 68 -25.26 19.74 17.86
C GLU A 68 -24.91 20.86 18.85
N HIS A 69 -25.51 20.86 20.04
CA HIS A 69 -25.14 21.81 21.10
C HIS A 69 -23.66 21.70 21.50
N VAL A 70 -23.15 20.48 21.67
CA VAL A 70 -21.76 20.23 22.06
C VAL A 70 -20.79 20.66 20.96
N ARG A 71 -21.11 20.43 19.67
CA ARG A 71 -20.30 20.87 18.52
C ARG A 71 -20.14 22.39 18.43
N HIS A 72 -21.08 23.17 18.96
CA HIS A 72 -20.93 24.62 19.07
C HIS A 72 -19.93 25.06 20.16
N ALA A 73 -19.64 24.19 21.13
CA ALA A 73 -18.80 24.51 22.28
C ALA A 73 -17.41 23.84 22.25
N VAL A 74 -17.29 22.67 21.63
CA VAL A 74 -16.09 21.80 21.69
C VAL A 74 -15.87 21.11 20.34
N SER A 75 -14.61 21.04 19.89
CA SER A 75 -14.23 20.28 18.70
C SER A 75 -14.32 18.76 18.93
N GLU A 76 -14.53 17.98 17.87
CA GLU A 76 -14.64 16.52 17.96
C GLU A 76 -13.37 15.87 18.54
N ALA A 77 -12.19 16.31 18.14
CA ALA A 77 -10.93 15.83 18.71
C ALA A 77 -10.83 16.02 20.23
N ARG A 78 -11.43 17.11 20.76
CA ARG A 78 -11.44 17.39 22.19
C ARG A 78 -12.51 16.57 22.92
N LEU A 79 -13.64 16.27 22.27
CA LEU A 79 -14.62 15.31 22.77
C LEU A 79 -14.06 13.90 22.85
N ASP A 80 -13.29 13.48 21.85
CA ASP A 80 -12.61 12.18 21.85
C ASP A 80 -11.58 12.07 22.99
N ALA A 81 -10.80 13.14 23.21
CA ALA A 81 -9.90 13.21 24.36
C ALA A 81 -10.64 13.12 25.70
N TYR A 82 -11.82 13.75 25.82
CA TYR A 82 -12.67 13.64 27.01
C TYR A 82 -13.23 12.23 27.20
N ALA A 83 -13.73 11.60 26.14
CA ALA A 83 -14.19 10.22 26.16
C ALA A 83 -13.09 9.29 26.67
N THR A 84 -11.89 9.39 26.08
CA THR A 84 -10.70 8.60 26.46
C THR A 84 -10.35 8.77 27.94
N GLN A 85 -10.31 10.02 28.42
CA GLN A 85 -10.03 10.32 29.83
C GLN A 85 -11.09 9.73 30.77
N LEU A 86 -12.37 9.90 30.45
CA LEU A 86 -13.48 9.38 31.24
C LEU A 86 -13.42 7.84 31.30
N THR A 87 -13.22 7.17 30.17
CA THR A 87 -13.09 5.71 30.12
C THR A 87 -11.90 5.22 30.94
N ARG A 88 -10.76 5.92 30.88
CA ARG A 88 -9.58 5.57 31.67
C ARG A 88 -9.80 5.69 33.18
N THR A 89 -10.69 6.59 33.59
CA THR A 89 -11.04 6.78 35.01
C THR A 89 -12.15 5.85 35.49
N LEU A 90 -12.73 4.98 34.65
CA LEU A 90 -13.71 4.01 35.12
C LEU A 90 -13.09 3.09 36.17
N ARG A 91 -13.80 2.86 37.27
CA ARG A 91 -13.36 1.86 38.25
C ARG A 91 -13.42 0.46 37.63
N PRO A 92 -12.51 -0.46 38.00
CA PRO A 92 -12.45 -1.80 37.40
C PRO A 92 -13.77 -2.57 37.42
N HIS A 93 -14.53 -2.52 38.52
CA HIS A 93 -15.82 -3.20 38.64
C HIS A 93 -16.90 -2.62 37.73
N ILE A 94 -16.82 -1.33 37.39
CA ILE A 94 -17.79 -0.65 36.51
C ILE A 94 -17.48 -0.96 35.06
N ARG A 95 -16.19 -0.95 34.67
CA ARG A 95 -15.76 -1.44 33.34
C ARG A 95 -16.22 -2.89 33.15
N ALA A 96 -15.97 -3.76 34.14
CA ALA A 96 -16.38 -5.16 34.07
C ALA A 96 -17.92 -5.31 33.94
N GLU A 97 -18.70 -4.50 34.65
CA GLU A 97 -20.15 -4.51 34.52
C GLU A 97 -20.62 -4.04 33.14
N ILE A 98 -20.02 -2.98 32.57
CA ILE A 98 -20.31 -2.53 31.19
C ILE A 98 -20.08 -3.68 30.20
N VAL A 99 -18.93 -4.35 30.28
CA VAL A 99 -18.59 -5.48 29.40
C VAL A 99 -19.57 -6.64 29.59
N ASN A 100 -19.89 -6.99 30.84
CA ASN A 100 -20.78 -8.12 31.13
C ASN A 100 -22.21 -7.93 30.59
N ARG A 101 -22.69 -6.67 30.53
CA ARG A 101 -24.00 -6.34 29.95
C ARG A 101 -24.11 -6.64 28.47
N TRP A 102 -23.00 -6.58 27.72
CA TRP A 102 -23.02 -6.89 26.27
C TRP A 102 -23.42 -8.32 25.93
N SER A 103 -23.28 -9.24 26.90
CA SER A 103 -23.75 -10.63 26.75
C SER A 103 -25.22 -10.81 27.13
N GLN A 104 -25.90 -9.78 27.63
CA GLN A 104 -27.31 -9.84 28.01
C GLN A 104 -28.19 -9.56 26.78
N PRO A 105 -29.33 -10.27 26.63
CA PRO A 105 -30.26 -10.02 25.53
C PRO A 105 -31.01 -8.69 25.71
N ASP A 106 -31.28 -8.31 26.96
CA ASP A 106 -32.00 -7.10 27.35
C ASP A 106 -31.08 -6.24 28.26
N ASP A 107 -31.10 -4.91 28.10
CA ASP A 107 -30.25 -3.95 28.86
C ASP A 107 -28.74 -4.15 28.62
N THR A 108 -28.33 -4.16 27.34
CA THR A 108 -26.90 -4.16 26.98
C THR A 108 -26.20 -2.87 27.40
N GLY A 109 -26.96 -1.79 27.62
CA GLY A 109 -26.43 -0.44 27.84
C GLY A 109 -25.63 0.07 26.64
N LEU A 110 -25.74 -0.58 25.48
CA LEU A 110 -25.04 -0.24 24.26
C LEU A 110 -25.98 0.54 23.34
N HIS A 111 -25.52 1.66 22.80
CA HIS A 111 -26.31 2.47 21.89
C HIS A 111 -25.49 2.85 20.66
N VAL A 112 -26.15 2.89 19.50
CA VAL A 112 -25.63 3.59 18.31
C VAL A 112 -26.29 4.95 18.25
N THR A 113 -25.48 6.01 18.28
CA THR A 113 -25.99 7.38 18.27
C THR A 113 -26.33 7.82 16.84
N GLN A 114 -27.18 8.83 16.66
CA GLN A 114 -27.40 9.43 15.34
C GLN A 114 -26.16 10.13 14.77
N GLY A 115 -25.18 10.47 15.63
CA GLY A 115 -23.85 10.91 15.22
C GLY A 115 -22.95 9.77 14.72
N LYS A 116 -23.51 8.55 14.58
CA LYS A 116 -22.86 7.34 14.07
C LYS A 116 -21.64 6.87 14.88
N PHE A 117 -21.63 7.11 16.18
CA PHE A 117 -20.65 6.52 17.10
C PHE A 117 -21.33 5.68 18.18
N ILE A 118 -20.54 4.88 18.89
CA ILE A 118 -21.02 3.99 19.93
C ILE A 118 -21.10 4.77 21.24
N ALA A 119 -22.16 4.54 22.02
CA ALA A 119 -22.26 5.02 23.39
C ALA A 119 -22.57 3.87 24.35
N VAL A 120 -21.98 3.93 25.54
CA VAL A 120 -22.20 2.95 26.61
C VAL A 120 -22.81 3.61 27.84
N GLY A 121 -23.85 3.00 28.41
CA GLY A 121 -24.43 3.41 29.69
C GLY A 121 -23.45 3.21 30.83
N VAL A 122 -23.44 4.13 31.79
CA VAL A 122 -22.66 4.00 33.02
C VAL A 122 -23.53 3.30 34.06
N PRO A 123 -23.15 2.08 34.50
CA PRO A 123 -23.94 1.31 35.45
C PRO A 123 -24.36 2.06 36.70
N GLY A 124 -25.64 1.90 37.07
CA GLY A 124 -26.24 2.55 38.24
C GLY A 124 -26.52 4.05 38.06
N THR A 125 -26.45 4.57 36.83
CA THR A 125 -26.74 5.97 36.50
C THR A 125 -27.50 6.10 35.19
N ASP A 126 -28.12 7.25 34.95
CA ASP A 126 -28.74 7.60 33.64
C ASP A 126 -27.72 8.17 32.64
N LEU A 127 -26.43 8.20 33.00
CA LEU A 127 -25.38 8.81 32.19
C LEU A 127 -24.84 7.81 31.16
N ARG A 128 -24.34 8.37 30.06
CA ARG A 128 -23.75 7.60 28.96
C ARG A 128 -22.39 8.17 28.63
N LEU A 129 -21.46 7.31 28.24
CA LEU A 129 -20.17 7.67 27.69
C LEU A 129 -20.21 7.48 26.18
N SER A 130 -19.96 8.56 25.45
CA SER A 130 -19.74 8.54 24.01
C SER A 130 -18.35 7.97 23.72
N LEU A 131 -18.28 6.78 23.12
CA LEU A 131 -17.04 6.13 22.71
C LEU A 131 -16.73 6.50 21.25
N MET A 132 -15.88 7.51 21.11
CA MET A 132 -15.28 7.90 19.84
C MET A 132 -13.98 7.10 19.62
N ASP A 133 -13.14 7.53 18.68
CA ASP A 133 -11.90 6.88 18.29
C ASP A 133 -11.03 6.43 19.49
N GLY A 134 -10.64 7.36 20.36
CA GLY A 134 -9.80 7.14 21.53
C GLY A 134 -10.46 6.28 22.63
N GLY A 135 -11.79 6.21 22.66
CA GLY A 135 -12.54 5.41 23.63
C GLY A 135 -12.23 3.90 23.57
N PHE A 136 -11.86 3.38 22.39
CA PHE A 136 -11.47 1.98 22.18
C PHE A 136 -9.96 1.75 22.14
N SER A 137 -9.15 2.79 22.36
CA SER A 137 -7.68 2.67 22.37
C SER A 137 -7.15 1.97 23.62
N PHE A 138 -5.83 1.70 23.65
CA PHE A 138 -5.12 1.30 24.87
C PHE A 138 -5.30 2.27 26.05
N GLY A 139 -5.45 3.57 25.76
CA GLY A 139 -5.74 4.60 26.76
C GLY A 139 -7.21 4.68 27.16
N GLY A 140 -8.11 3.95 26.49
CA GLY A 140 -9.54 3.91 26.72
C GLY A 140 -10.00 2.61 27.38
N LEU A 141 -10.98 1.92 26.78
CA LEU A 141 -11.51 0.66 27.30
C LEU A 141 -10.51 -0.50 27.24
N ASN A 142 -9.55 -0.45 26.30
CA ASN A 142 -8.53 -1.47 26.08
C ASN A 142 -9.12 -2.89 26.08
N LEU A 143 -9.92 -3.19 25.06
CA LEU A 143 -10.67 -4.45 24.98
C LEU A 143 -9.72 -5.62 24.72
N THR A 144 -9.95 -6.72 25.43
CA THR A 144 -9.39 -8.03 25.06
C THR A 144 -10.16 -8.62 23.88
N GLN A 145 -9.61 -9.67 23.25
CA GLN A 145 -10.27 -10.34 22.13
C GLN A 145 -11.67 -10.86 22.47
N THR A 146 -11.83 -11.44 23.67
CA THR A 146 -13.13 -11.92 24.16
C THR A 146 -14.12 -10.78 24.33
N GLU A 147 -13.69 -9.65 24.89
CA GLU A 147 -14.55 -8.50 25.13
C GLU A 147 -14.95 -7.79 23.82
N ALA A 148 -14.02 -7.67 22.88
CA ALA A 148 -14.31 -7.14 21.55
C ALA A 148 -15.27 -8.06 20.76
N THR A 149 -15.10 -9.38 20.88
CA THR A 149 -16.03 -10.36 20.31
C THR A 149 -17.43 -10.22 20.91
N GLN A 150 -17.52 -10.10 22.24
CA GLN A 150 -18.78 -9.87 22.94
C GLN A 150 -19.44 -8.55 22.49
N LEU A 151 -18.66 -7.48 22.34
CA LEU A 151 -19.14 -6.19 21.86
C LEU A 151 -19.71 -6.28 20.45
N LEU A 152 -19.00 -6.97 19.53
CA LEU A 152 -19.45 -7.17 18.15
C LEU A 152 -20.76 -7.98 18.06
N LEU A 153 -20.97 -8.94 18.96
CA LEU A 153 -22.17 -9.77 19.04
C LEU A 153 -23.29 -9.14 19.89
N ALA A 154 -23.04 -8.01 20.54
CA ALA A 154 -24.03 -7.34 21.38
C ALA A 154 -25.14 -6.71 20.54
N HIS A 155 -26.34 -6.62 21.12
CA HIS A 155 -27.51 -6.00 20.49
C HIS A 155 -27.62 -4.53 20.95
N PRO A 156 -27.34 -3.54 20.09
CA PRO A 156 -27.47 -2.15 20.49
C PRO A 156 -28.93 -1.77 20.71
N GLU A 157 -29.21 -1.09 21.81
CA GLU A 157 -30.56 -0.65 22.16
C GLU A 157 -31.13 0.31 21.11
N GLY A 158 -32.40 0.10 20.76
CA GLY A 158 -33.12 0.90 19.76
C GLY A 158 -32.92 0.43 18.31
N THR A 159 -32.13 -0.62 18.07
CA THR A 159 -32.02 -1.27 16.76
C THR A 159 -33.11 -2.34 16.57
N PRO A 160 -33.40 -2.76 15.31
CA PRO A 160 -34.34 -3.85 15.06
C PRO A 160 -33.94 -5.15 15.80
N PRO A 161 -34.91 -5.97 16.25
CA PRO A 161 -34.60 -7.22 16.97
C PRO A 161 -33.64 -8.13 16.21
N GLY A 162 -32.61 -8.62 16.90
CA GLY A 162 -31.58 -9.49 16.32
C GLY A 162 -30.44 -8.78 15.60
N THR A 163 -30.46 -7.45 15.51
CA THR A 163 -29.35 -6.68 14.94
C THR A 163 -28.19 -6.64 15.93
N THR A 164 -27.01 -7.09 15.49
CA THR A 164 -25.78 -7.02 16.30
C THR A 164 -25.00 -5.73 16.01
N LEU A 165 -24.01 -5.40 16.84
CA LEU A 165 -23.12 -4.29 16.55
C LEU A 165 -22.36 -4.52 15.24
N LEU A 166 -21.93 -5.76 14.96
CA LEU A 166 -21.21 -6.08 13.72
C LEU A 166 -22.03 -5.71 12.47
N ASP A 167 -23.35 -5.93 12.50
CA ASP A 167 -24.26 -5.61 11.38
C ASP A 167 -24.34 -4.11 11.10
N VAL A 168 -24.22 -3.27 12.12
CA VAL A 168 -24.31 -1.80 11.99
C VAL A 168 -22.95 -1.15 11.74
N MET A 169 -21.83 -1.83 12.00
CA MET A 169 -20.48 -1.27 11.83
C MET A 169 -20.18 -0.70 10.43
N PRO A 170 -20.63 -1.29 9.31
CA PRO A 170 -20.39 -0.73 7.99
C PRO A 170 -20.82 0.74 7.88
N ASP A 171 -22.00 1.09 8.42
CA ASP A 171 -22.55 2.45 8.41
C ASP A 171 -21.77 3.43 9.30
N LEU A 172 -21.09 2.91 10.33
CA LEU A 172 -20.25 3.70 11.24
C LEU A 172 -18.83 3.93 10.67
N THR A 173 -18.38 3.06 9.76
CA THR A 173 -16.98 3.09 9.26
C THR A 173 -16.68 4.32 8.42
N GLU A 174 -17.68 4.87 7.74
CA GLU A 174 -17.54 6.09 6.93
C GLU A 174 -17.15 7.30 7.80
N ASP A 175 -17.78 7.43 8.97
CA ASP A 175 -17.63 8.59 9.84
C ASP A 175 -16.57 8.39 10.94
N HIS A 176 -16.42 7.16 11.46
CA HIS A 176 -15.52 6.82 12.56
C HIS A 176 -14.63 5.60 12.25
N PRO A 177 -13.80 5.66 11.19
CA PRO A 177 -13.00 4.51 10.76
C PRO A 177 -11.98 4.05 11.81
N VAL A 178 -11.46 4.95 12.66
CA VAL A 178 -10.47 4.59 13.70
C VAL A 178 -11.09 3.79 14.83
N ALA A 179 -12.26 4.20 15.33
CA ALA A 179 -13.00 3.42 16.33
C ALA A 179 -13.29 2.00 15.81
N ASN A 180 -13.79 1.88 14.59
CA ASN A 180 -14.11 0.59 13.98
C ASN A 180 -12.86 -0.27 13.77
N PHE A 181 -11.78 0.34 13.30
CA PHE A 181 -10.49 -0.33 13.15
C PHE A 181 -9.99 -0.91 14.48
N ARG A 182 -10.14 -0.17 15.59
CA ARG A 182 -9.74 -0.64 16.93
C ARG A 182 -10.62 -1.76 17.47
N ILE A 183 -11.94 -1.67 17.29
CA ILE A 183 -12.88 -2.71 17.73
C ILE A 183 -12.61 -4.01 16.97
N VAL A 184 -12.55 -3.95 15.64
CA VAL A 184 -12.32 -5.12 14.80
C VAL A 184 -10.91 -5.66 14.98
N GLY A 185 -9.91 -4.77 15.07
CA GLY A 185 -8.54 -5.14 15.38
C GLY A 185 -8.40 -5.87 16.71
N ALA A 186 -9.14 -5.46 17.74
CA ALA A 186 -9.15 -6.14 19.04
C ALA A 186 -9.85 -7.52 18.98
N ALA A 187 -10.87 -7.69 18.14
CA ALA A 187 -11.56 -8.98 17.97
C ALA A 187 -10.72 -10.02 17.20
N ILE A 188 -9.73 -9.56 16.44
CA ILE A 188 -8.76 -10.40 15.73
C ILE A 188 -7.61 -10.75 16.67
N GLY A 189 -7.40 -12.04 16.89
CA GLY A 189 -6.33 -12.55 17.74
C GLY A 189 -4.96 -12.24 17.17
N ALA A 190 -3.92 -12.31 18.02
CA ALA A 190 -2.55 -12.01 17.58
C ALA A 190 -2.09 -12.85 16.38
N ASP A 191 -2.62 -14.06 16.21
CA ASP A 191 -2.36 -14.97 15.09
C ASP A 191 -3.25 -14.71 13.86
N GLY A 192 -4.18 -13.74 13.93
CA GLY A 192 -5.17 -13.46 12.89
C GLY A 192 -6.49 -14.22 13.06
N SER A 193 -6.65 -15.03 14.10
CA SER A 193 -7.86 -15.85 14.31
C SER A 193 -9.04 -15.04 14.87
N LEU A 194 -10.25 -15.53 14.63
CA LEU A 194 -11.48 -15.03 15.24
C LEU A 194 -12.02 -16.02 16.28
N LEU A 195 -12.61 -15.49 17.35
CA LEU A 195 -13.35 -16.32 18.30
C LEU A 195 -14.69 -16.81 17.70
N PRO A 196 -15.24 -17.93 18.19
CA PRO A 196 -16.49 -18.48 17.68
C PRO A 196 -17.66 -17.49 17.79
N GLY A 197 -18.56 -17.54 16.80
CA GLY A 197 -19.78 -16.72 16.76
C GLY A 197 -19.70 -15.51 15.83
N LEU A 198 -18.50 -15.02 15.52
CA LEU A 198 -18.32 -13.96 14.51
C LEU A 198 -18.40 -14.52 13.09
N ASP A 199 -19.22 -13.88 12.26
CA ASP A 199 -19.21 -14.11 10.82
C ASP A 199 -17.91 -13.56 10.22
N ARG A 200 -17.15 -14.44 9.56
CA ARG A 200 -15.83 -14.14 9.00
C ARG A 200 -15.91 -13.11 7.87
N ASP A 201 -16.93 -13.21 7.02
CA ASP A 201 -17.09 -12.35 5.86
C ASP A 201 -17.56 -10.96 6.28
N ALA A 202 -18.46 -10.89 7.28
CA ALA A 202 -18.88 -9.61 7.87
C ALA A 202 -17.71 -8.90 8.57
N VAL A 203 -16.91 -9.62 9.37
CA VAL A 203 -15.69 -9.06 9.99
C VAL A 203 -14.69 -8.62 8.93
N HIS A 204 -14.50 -9.41 7.87
CA HIS A 204 -13.63 -9.02 6.75
C HIS A 204 -14.09 -7.74 6.06
N ALA A 205 -15.38 -7.60 5.77
CA ALA A 205 -15.93 -6.40 5.15
C ALA A 205 -15.69 -5.14 5.99
N VAL A 206 -15.93 -5.22 7.30
CA VAL A 206 -15.70 -4.09 8.22
C VAL A 206 -14.20 -3.78 8.37
N ALA A 207 -13.37 -4.81 8.56
CA ALA A 207 -11.91 -4.67 8.62
C ALA A 207 -11.35 -4.00 7.36
N ALA A 208 -11.82 -4.44 6.19
CA ALA A 208 -11.44 -3.93 4.89
C ALA A 208 -11.82 -2.46 4.70
N ALA A 209 -13.05 -2.08 5.05
CA ALA A 209 -13.52 -0.70 4.97
C ALA A 209 -12.73 0.22 5.91
N ALA A 210 -12.52 -0.20 7.16
CA ALA A 210 -11.77 0.57 8.14
C ALA A 210 -10.28 0.70 7.74
N HIS A 211 -9.68 -0.38 7.23
CA HIS A 211 -8.32 -0.36 6.72
C HIS A 211 -8.15 0.62 5.54
N ASP A 212 -9.06 0.58 4.57
CA ASP A 212 -8.98 1.42 3.36
C ASP A 212 -9.20 2.91 3.70
N ALA A 213 -10.10 3.23 4.64
CA ALA A 213 -10.30 4.58 5.16
C ALA A 213 -9.04 5.12 5.88
N LEU A 214 -8.26 4.24 6.51
CA LEU A 214 -7.05 4.58 7.25
C LEU A 214 -5.75 4.36 6.46
N ALA A 215 -5.83 4.17 5.14
CA ALA A 215 -4.65 3.89 4.32
C ALA A 215 -3.60 5.02 4.32
N ARG A 216 -3.96 6.23 4.73
CA ARG A 216 -3.09 7.42 4.79
C ARG A 216 -2.71 7.87 6.21
N VAL A 217 -3.20 7.22 7.27
CA VAL A 217 -3.07 7.69 8.66
C VAL A 217 -2.71 6.57 9.65
N SER A 218 -1.98 6.97 10.69
CA SER A 218 -1.38 6.24 11.80
C SER A 218 -2.13 5.00 12.33
N GLY A 219 -1.35 4.05 12.82
CA GLY A 219 -1.77 3.01 13.76
C GLY A 219 -0.52 2.48 14.47
N VAL A 220 -0.69 1.70 15.54
CA VAL A 220 0.44 1.03 16.20
C VAL A 220 0.62 -0.38 15.65
N LEU A 221 1.84 -0.94 15.75
CA LEU A 221 2.15 -2.29 15.28
C LEU A 221 1.18 -3.34 15.83
N ALA A 222 0.83 -3.23 17.12
CA ALA A 222 -0.08 -4.13 17.81
C ALA A 222 -1.48 -4.22 17.17
N GLU A 223 -1.94 -3.16 16.50
CA GLU A 223 -3.23 -3.15 15.80
C GLU A 223 -3.08 -3.67 14.35
N ARG A 224 -1.95 -3.36 13.70
CA ARG A 224 -1.74 -3.65 12.27
C ARG A 224 -1.31 -5.09 12.00
N GLU A 225 -0.54 -5.70 12.89
CA GLU A 225 -0.04 -7.07 12.70
C GLU A 225 -1.14 -8.14 12.68
N PRO A 226 -2.08 -8.18 13.65
CA PRO A 226 -3.20 -9.12 13.62
C PRO A 226 -4.03 -8.98 12.34
N LEU A 227 -4.31 -7.75 11.93
CA LEU A 227 -5.06 -7.46 10.71
C LEU A 227 -4.36 -7.95 9.45
N ALA A 228 -3.03 -7.77 9.34
CA ALA A 228 -2.27 -8.30 8.22
C ALA A 228 -2.40 -9.83 8.10
N ARG A 229 -2.34 -10.54 9.24
CA ARG A 229 -2.49 -12.01 9.32
C ARG A 229 -3.92 -12.44 9.01
N PHE A 230 -4.91 -11.68 9.46
CA PHE A 230 -6.31 -11.92 9.17
C PHE A 230 -6.63 -11.76 7.68
N PHE A 231 -6.18 -10.70 7.02
CA PHE A 231 -6.34 -10.55 5.57
C PHE A 231 -5.64 -11.66 4.79
N GLU A 232 -4.45 -12.10 5.24
CA GLU A 232 -3.71 -13.22 4.67
C GLU A 232 -4.52 -14.51 4.75
N TRP A 233 -5.11 -14.80 5.92
CA TRP A 233 -5.98 -15.94 6.14
C TRP A 233 -7.26 -15.89 5.29
N MET A 234 -7.84 -14.70 5.09
CA MET A 234 -9.00 -14.48 4.21
C MET A 234 -8.66 -14.50 2.71
N GLY A 235 -7.37 -14.57 2.35
CA GLY A 235 -6.93 -14.53 0.95
C GLY A 235 -6.99 -13.15 0.28
N ASP A 236 -7.10 -12.05 1.04
CA ASP A 236 -7.10 -10.68 0.52
C ASP A 236 -5.65 -10.17 0.34
N ASP A 237 -5.01 -10.68 -0.72
CA ASP A 237 -3.60 -10.37 -1.02
C ASP A 237 -3.34 -8.85 -1.15
N ARG A 238 -4.30 -8.05 -1.65
CA ARG A 238 -4.13 -6.59 -1.77
C ARG A 238 -4.00 -5.95 -0.39
N ARG A 239 -4.91 -6.23 0.53
CA ARG A 239 -4.91 -5.60 1.87
C ARG A 239 -3.85 -6.19 2.79
N THR A 240 -3.49 -7.46 2.62
CA THR A 240 -2.31 -8.03 3.26
C THR A 240 -1.05 -7.28 2.85
N ALA A 241 -0.85 -7.04 1.54
CA ALA A 241 0.30 -6.31 1.05
C ALA A 241 0.38 -4.87 1.60
N GLN A 242 -0.75 -4.16 1.58
CA GLN A 242 -0.85 -2.80 2.12
C GLN A 242 -0.57 -2.75 3.63
N SER A 243 -1.15 -3.66 4.40
CA SER A 243 -0.90 -3.77 5.84
C SER A 243 0.57 -4.02 6.14
N ARG A 244 1.22 -4.95 5.42
CA ARG A 244 2.65 -5.26 5.56
C ARG A 244 3.54 -4.07 5.18
N GLN A 245 3.18 -3.31 4.15
CA GLN A 245 3.88 -2.09 3.77
C GLN A 245 3.79 -1.00 4.86
N ILE A 246 2.61 -0.84 5.48
CA ILE A 246 2.40 0.10 6.59
C ILE A 246 3.24 -0.32 7.80
N ILE A 247 3.20 -1.60 8.18
CA ILE A 247 4.02 -2.17 9.27
C ILE A 247 5.51 -1.91 9.02
N ALA A 248 6.01 -2.16 7.81
CA ALA A 248 7.40 -1.87 7.46
C ALA A 248 7.74 -0.38 7.61
N THR A 249 6.82 0.50 7.21
CA THR A 249 7.01 1.96 7.32
C THR A 249 7.04 2.40 8.79
N ILE A 250 6.21 1.79 9.64
CA ILE A 250 6.24 2.03 11.10
C ILE A 250 7.60 1.59 11.67
N HIS A 251 8.06 0.37 11.39
CA HIS A 251 9.36 -0.12 11.88
C HIS A 251 10.53 0.79 11.47
N SER A 252 10.57 1.25 10.21
CA SER A 252 11.62 2.17 9.75
C SER A 252 11.58 3.54 10.42
N ALA A 253 10.41 3.98 10.91
CA ALA A 253 10.24 5.26 11.59
C ALA A 253 10.43 5.19 13.12
N MET A 254 10.40 3.99 13.71
CA MET A 254 10.49 3.82 15.17
C MET A 254 11.86 4.18 15.72
N SER A 255 11.88 4.99 16.78
CA SER A 255 13.08 5.29 17.52
C SER A 255 13.42 4.17 18.53
N ALA A 256 14.71 3.98 18.83
CA ALA A 256 15.16 2.96 19.78
C ALA A 256 14.52 3.03 21.19
N PRO A 257 14.17 4.21 21.76
CA PRO A 257 13.46 4.29 23.04
C PRO A 257 11.98 3.83 22.99
N GLU A 258 11.29 4.02 21.86
CA GLU A 258 9.89 3.59 21.66
C GLU A 258 9.75 2.06 21.60
N ASN A 259 10.88 1.38 21.46
CA ASN A 259 11.05 -0.06 21.37
C ASN A 259 11.41 -0.75 22.69
N GLY A 260 11.79 0.03 23.72
CA GLY A 260 12.39 -0.51 24.95
C GLY A 260 11.47 -1.39 25.83
N GLY A 261 10.21 -1.58 25.43
CA GLY A 261 9.22 -2.40 26.13
C GLY A 261 8.68 -3.58 25.31
N ALA A 262 9.20 -3.85 24.11
CA ALA A 262 8.76 -5.01 23.33
C ALA A 262 9.51 -6.28 23.77
N ASP A 263 8.78 -7.29 24.25
CA ASP A 263 9.28 -8.61 24.70
C ASP A 263 10.26 -9.27 23.70
N GLU A 264 10.14 -8.98 22.41
CA GLU A 264 11.03 -9.53 21.37
C GLU A 264 12.43 -8.91 21.39
N ILE A 265 12.56 -7.62 21.65
CA ILE A 265 13.87 -6.95 21.75
C ILE A 265 14.59 -7.41 23.02
N ALA A 266 13.86 -7.65 24.11
CA ALA A 266 14.41 -8.23 25.32
C ALA A 266 14.93 -9.68 25.10
N ARG A 267 14.34 -10.44 24.16
CA ARG A 267 14.80 -11.79 23.78
C ARG A 267 16.02 -11.77 22.85
N GLU A 268 16.05 -10.83 21.91
CA GLU A 268 17.16 -10.69 20.94
C GLU A 268 18.39 -9.99 21.54
N GLY A 269 18.19 -9.22 22.63
CA GLY A 269 19.26 -8.64 23.45
C GLY A 269 20.21 -7.67 22.73
N PRO A 270 19.74 -6.72 21.89
CA PRO A 270 20.62 -5.74 21.26
C PRO A 270 21.33 -4.90 22.33
N ALA A 271 22.66 -4.84 22.25
CA ALA A 271 23.50 -4.22 23.28
C ALA A 271 23.62 -2.70 23.12
N THR A 272 23.33 -2.16 21.93
CA THR A 272 23.51 -0.75 21.59
C THR A 272 22.31 -0.16 20.84
N LEU A 273 22.23 1.17 20.79
CA LEU A 273 21.19 1.88 20.02
C LEU A 273 21.27 1.57 18.52
N ASP A 274 22.47 1.33 17.99
CA ASP A 274 22.65 0.98 16.57
C ASP A 274 22.21 -0.47 16.30
N ASP A 275 22.33 -1.38 17.28
CA ASP A 275 21.78 -2.73 17.18
C ASP A 275 20.24 -2.71 17.15
N VAL A 276 19.60 -1.84 17.94
CA VAL A 276 18.13 -1.67 17.92
C VAL A 276 17.67 -1.11 16.57
N ARG A 277 18.40 -0.15 16.00
CA ARG A 277 18.10 0.37 14.65
C ARG A 277 18.22 -0.72 13.59
N ARG A 278 19.34 -1.46 13.60
CA ARG A 278 19.55 -2.56 12.67
C ARG A 278 18.47 -3.64 12.79
N PHE A 279 18.04 -3.96 14.01
CA PHE A 279 16.94 -4.89 14.25
C PHE A 279 15.63 -4.41 13.61
N ASN A 280 15.27 -3.13 13.82
CA ASN A 280 14.09 -2.53 13.19
C ASN A 280 14.17 -2.51 11.67
N ASP A 281 15.34 -2.17 11.13
CA ASP A 281 15.57 -2.14 9.69
C ASP A 281 15.36 -3.54 9.11
N VAL A 282 15.96 -4.58 9.70
CA VAL A 282 15.75 -5.97 9.26
C VAL A 282 14.26 -6.35 9.28
N ARG A 283 13.52 -6.01 10.35
CA ARG A 283 12.07 -6.24 10.44
C ARG A 283 11.27 -5.47 9.39
N ALA A 284 11.68 -4.24 9.07
CA ALA A 284 11.10 -3.47 7.99
C ALA A 284 11.36 -4.17 6.65
N GLY A 285 12.58 -4.63 6.40
CA GLY A 285 12.98 -5.41 5.22
C GLY A 285 12.14 -6.68 5.02
N GLU A 286 11.93 -7.47 6.08
CA GLU A 286 11.07 -8.66 6.07
C GLU A 286 9.61 -8.34 5.70
N ASN A 287 9.05 -7.29 6.31
CA ASN A 287 7.68 -6.88 6.02
C ASN A 287 7.54 -6.31 4.61
N ARG A 288 8.54 -5.59 4.07
CA ARG A 288 8.59 -5.17 2.67
C ARG A 288 8.59 -6.36 1.72
N GLN A 289 9.40 -7.38 2.00
CA GLN A 289 9.44 -8.61 1.20
C GLN A 289 8.09 -9.34 1.20
N ARG A 290 7.43 -9.46 2.37
CA ARG A 290 6.08 -10.04 2.46
C ARG A 290 5.05 -9.19 1.70
N ALA A 291 5.12 -7.87 1.81
CA ALA A 291 4.26 -6.97 1.04
C ALA A 291 4.44 -7.20 -0.47
N ALA A 292 5.69 -7.33 -0.93
CA ALA A 292 6.01 -7.58 -2.32
C ALA A 292 5.41 -8.91 -2.83
N PHE A 293 5.53 -9.97 -2.04
CA PHE A 293 4.94 -11.28 -2.35
C PHE A 293 3.42 -11.20 -2.54
N HIS A 294 2.71 -10.53 -1.62
CA HIS A 294 1.26 -10.38 -1.73
C HIS A 294 0.83 -9.42 -2.84
N TYR A 295 1.58 -8.34 -3.10
CA TYR A 295 1.32 -7.49 -4.28
C TYR A 295 1.47 -8.28 -5.59
N ALA A 296 2.45 -9.19 -5.68
CA ALA A 296 2.60 -10.04 -6.86
C ALA A 296 1.38 -10.97 -7.05
N ARG A 297 0.87 -11.57 -5.97
CA ARG A 297 -0.35 -12.40 -6.00
C ARG A 297 -1.61 -11.60 -6.33
N ALA A 298 -1.67 -10.33 -5.91
CA ALA A 298 -2.74 -9.39 -6.26
C ALA A 298 -2.64 -8.83 -7.68
N ALA A 299 -1.79 -9.40 -8.56
CA ALA A 299 -1.53 -8.93 -9.92
C ALA A 299 -1.07 -7.45 -10.00
N GLN A 300 -0.29 -7.01 -9.01
CA GLN A 300 0.26 -5.66 -8.89
C GLN A 300 1.80 -5.67 -9.03
N PRO A 301 2.35 -6.01 -10.21
CA PRO A 301 3.78 -6.27 -10.38
C PRO A 301 4.66 -5.04 -10.10
N ARG A 302 4.21 -3.83 -10.46
CA ARG A 302 4.97 -2.59 -10.16
C ARG A 302 5.08 -2.32 -8.66
N GLN A 303 4.00 -2.51 -7.92
CA GLN A 303 4.01 -2.36 -6.46
C GLN A 303 4.86 -3.45 -5.81
N ALA A 304 4.79 -4.70 -6.31
CA ALA A 304 5.66 -5.78 -5.87
C ALA A 304 7.15 -5.45 -6.10
N ALA A 305 7.52 -5.00 -7.30
CA ALA A 305 8.89 -4.59 -7.63
C ALA A 305 9.38 -3.47 -6.69
N ALA A 306 8.58 -2.44 -6.47
CA ALA A 306 8.93 -1.35 -5.56
C ALA A 306 9.19 -1.84 -4.13
N GLN A 307 8.36 -2.74 -3.60
CA GLN A 307 8.58 -3.28 -2.26
C GLN A 307 9.80 -4.22 -2.19
N TYR A 308 10.06 -5.03 -3.22
CA TYR A 308 11.28 -5.84 -3.31
C TYR A 308 12.53 -4.95 -3.36
N LEU A 309 12.53 -3.86 -4.11
CA LEU A 309 13.65 -2.91 -4.17
C LEU A 309 13.95 -2.27 -2.81
N GLU A 310 12.92 -1.78 -2.12
CA GLU A 310 13.10 -1.22 -0.78
C GLU A 310 13.62 -2.27 0.20
N SER A 311 13.09 -3.50 0.16
CA SER A 311 13.59 -4.62 0.97
C SER A 311 15.07 -4.92 0.67
N ALA A 312 15.44 -4.95 -0.61
CA ALA A 312 16.81 -5.23 -1.06
C ALA A 312 17.82 -4.20 -0.53
N ARG A 313 17.47 -2.91 -0.60
CA ARG A 313 18.31 -1.81 -0.08
C ARG A 313 18.52 -1.92 1.42
N ILE A 314 17.46 -2.25 2.16
CA ILE A 314 17.52 -2.45 3.61
C ILE A 314 18.44 -3.62 3.96
N PHE A 315 18.27 -4.78 3.32
CA PHE A 315 19.14 -5.94 3.57
C PHE A 315 20.59 -5.69 3.15
N ALA A 316 20.82 -4.96 2.05
CA ALA A 316 22.15 -4.57 1.62
C ALA A 316 22.85 -3.68 2.66
N ALA A 317 22.14 -2.69 3.21
CA ALA A 317 22.63 -1.82 4.28
C ALA A 317 22.91 -2.60 5.58
N ALA A 318 22.08 -3.60 5.89
CA ALA A 318 22.26 -4.49 7.04
C ALA A 318 23.36 -5.55 6.84
N GLY A 319 23.99 -5.61 5.66
CA GLY A 319 25.05 -6.56 5.32
C GLY A 319 24.58 -7.96 4.91
N ASP A 320 23.27 -8.20 4.82
CA ASP A 320 22.71 -9.47 4.34
C ASP A 320 22.67 -9.50 2.81
N ARG A 321 23.80 -9.85 2.21
CA ARG A 321 23.97 -9.89 0.76
C ARG A 321 23.07 -10.94 0.09
N ALA A 322 22.80 -12.07 0.74
CA ALA A 322 22.01 -13.14 0.16
C ALA A 322 20.55 -12.70 0.00
N MET A 323 19.98 -12.11 1.07
CA MET A 323 18.62 -11.55 1.01
C MET A 323 18.54 -10.36 0.07
N ALA A 324 19.54 -9.47 0.08
CA ALA A 324 19.57 -8.34 -0.85
C ALA A 324 19.56 -8.80 -2.32
N ALA A 325 20.41 -9.76 -2.69
CA ALA A 325 20.48 -10.28 -4.06
C ALA A 325 19.16 -10.93 -4.48
N GLY A 326 18.56 -11.75 -3.62
CA GLY A 326 17.26 -12.38 -3.89
C GLY A 326 16.13 -11.35 -4.09
N ASN A 327 16.11 -10.28 -3.30
CA ASN A 327 15.12 -9.22 -3.44
C ASN A 327 15.33 -8.37 -4.71
N TYR A 328 16.57 -7.99 -5.06
CA TYR A 328 16.85 -7.32 -6.34
C TYR A 328 16.47 -8.20 -7.53
N ALA A 329 16.79 -9.50 -7.49
CA ALA A 329 16.42 -10.46 -8.52
C ALA A 329 14.90 -10.54 -8.71
N ASN A 330 14.15 -10.69 -7.61
CA ASN A 330 12.68 -10.68 -7.65
C ASN A 330 12.13 -9.36 -8.19
N ALA A 331 12.72 -8.21 -7.82
CA ALA A 331 12.31 -6.92 -8.38
C ALA A 331 12.53 -6.85 -9.89
N ALA A 332 13.70 -7.27 -10.40
CA ALA A 332 13.98 -7.32 -11.83
C ALA A 332 12.98 -8.20 -12.58
N GLU A 333 12.68 -9.39 -12.05
CA GLU A 333 11.70 -10.30 -12.64
C GLU A 333 10.30 -9.66 -12.70
N ARG A 334 9.87 -8.97 -11.63
CA ARG A 334 8.57 -8.25 -11.63
C ARG A 334 8.54 -7.08 -12.60
N LEU A 335 9.61 -6.29 -12.70
CA LEU A 335 9.72 -5.21 -13.68
C LEU A 335 9.65 -5.76 -15.11
N ALA A 336 10.34 -6.88 -15.39
CA ALA A 336 10.27 -7.54 -16.70
C ALA A 336 8.83 -7.92 -17.12
N THR A 337 7.92 -8.17 -16.16
CA THR A 337 6.51 -8.49 -16.49
C THR A 337 5.67 -7.30 -16.92
N CYS A 338 6.07 -6.06 -16.60
CA CYS A 338 5.17 -4.90 -16.71
C CYS A 338 5.80 -3.62 -17.26
N ASP A 339 7.12 -3.51 -17.24
CA ASP A 339 7.88 -2.32 -17.61
C ASP A 339 8.85 -2.63 -18.77
N PRO A 340 9.40 -1.60 -19.43
CA PRO A 340 10.39 -1.79 -20.50
C PRO A 340 11.76 -2.23 -19.96
N PHE A 341 12.68 -2.59 -20.85
CA PHE A 341 14.02 -3.09 -20.49
C PHE A 341 14.80 -2.07 -19.67
N SER A 342 14.76 -0.79 -20.05
CA SER A 342 15.51 0.27 -19.35
C SER A 342 15.20 0.34 -17.85
N ALA A 343 13.93 0.19 -17.45
CA ALA A 343 13.51 0.23 -16.06
C ALA A 343 13.98 -0.98 -15.24
N MET A 344 14.17 -2.12 -15.89
CA MET A 344 14.60 -3.38 -15.27
C MET A 344 16.14 -3.51 -15.24
N ALA A 345 16.84 -2.99 -16.26
CA ALA A 345 18.27 -3.21 -16.48
C ALA A 345 19.14 -2.81 -15.28
N ASP A 346 18.90 -1.64 -14.69
CA ASP A 346 19.64 -1.18 -13.51
C ASP A 346 19.44 -2.11 -12.31
N VAL A 347 18.20 -2.56 -12.10
CA VAL A 347 17.84 -3.46 -11.00
C VAL A 347 18.49 -4.84 -11.17
N LEU A 348 18.54 -5.34 -12.41
CA LEU A 348 19.23 -6.59 -12.71
C LEU A 348 20.75 -6.44 -12.54
N ALA A 349 21.32 -5.30 -12.94
CA ALA A 349 22.73 -5.01 -12.71
C ALA A 349 23.06 -4.98 -11.20
N ASP A 350 22.21 -4.38 -10.38
CA ASP A 350 22.33 -4.42 -8.92
C ASP A 350 22.28 -5.85 -8.37
N ALA A 351 21.31 -6.67 -8.81
CA ALA A 351 21.25 -8.08 -8.42
C ALA A 351 22.54 -8.83 -8.77
N ILE A 352 23.04 -8.66 -10.00
CA ILE A 352 24.26 -9.27 -10.51
C ILE A 352 25.48 -8.84 -9.69
N ASN A 353 25.57 -7.56 -9.35
CA ASN A 353 26.65 -7.02 -8.53
C ASN A 353 26.67 -7.62 -7.13
N VAL A 354 25.50 -7.77 -6.50
CA VAL A 354 25.39 -8.36 -5.15
C VAL A 354 25.66 -9.87 -5.16
N TYR A 355 25.24 -10.61 -6.19
CA TYR A 355 25.57 -12.03 -6.35
C TYR A 355 27.08 -12.29 -6.49
N GLY A 356 27.87 -11.29 -6.88
CA GLY A 356 29.32 -11.39 -6.91
C GLY A 356 29.81 -12.49 -7.84
N ASN A 357 30.37 -13.56 -7.27
CA ASN A 357 30.95 -14.70 -7.99
C ASN A 357 29.96 -15.86 -8.22
N ASP A 358 28.71 -15.76 -7.74
CA ASP A 358 27.68 -16.78 -7.99
C ASP A 358 27.17 -16.69 -9.44
N PHE A 359 27.98 -17.17 -10.37
CA PHE A 359 27.69 -17.16 -11.79
C PHE A 359 26.45 -17.97 -12.18
N ARG A 360 26.04 -18.93 -11.33
CA ARG A 360 24.83 -19.74 -11.56
C ARG A 360 23.58 -18.92 -11.24
N ALA A 361 23.58 -18.21 -10.11
CA ALA A 361 22.49 -17.30 -9.77
C ALA A 361 22.35 -16.18 -10.82
N VAL A 362 23.47 -15.58 -11.26
CA VAL A 362 23.51 -14.57 -12.34
C VAL A 362 22.89 -15.11 -13.63
N SER A 363 23.28 -16.31 -14.07
CA SER A 363 22.73 -16.93 -15.28
C SER A 363 21.25 -17.26 -15.16
N MET A 364 20.82 -17.74 -13.98
CA MET A 364 19.43 -18.08 -13.70
C MET A 364 18.51 -16.85 -13.78
N ILE A 365 18.86 -15.75 -13.08
CA ILE A 365 18.00 -14.56 -13.07
C ILE A 365 17.94 -13.90 -14.44
N GLY A 366 19.06 -13.81 -15.16
CA GLY A 366 19.05 -13.29 -16.53
C GLY A 366 18.19 -14.14 -17.46
N SER A 367 18.24 -15.47 -17.34
CA SER A 367 17.36 -16.34 -18.13
C SER A 367 15.88 -16.09 -17.81
N ARG A 368 15.50 -15.99 -16.53
CA ARG A 368 14.11 -15.70 -16.15
C ARG A 368 13.62 -14.35 -16.67
N CYS A 369 14.42 -13.30 -16.54
CA CYS A 369 14.04 -11.97 -17.05
C CYS A 369 13.89 -11.99 -18.57
N ALA A 370 14.82 -12.64 -19.29
CA ALA A 370 14.75 -12.79 -20.75
C ALA A 370 13.50 -13.58 -21.18
N ASP A 371 13.20 -14.69 -20.53
CA ASP A 371 12.01 -15.51 -20.80
C ASP A 371 10.71 -14.71 -20.61
N VAL A 372 10.65 -13.84 -19.59
CA VAL A 372 9.49 -12.95 -19.36
C VAL A 372 9.34 -11.92 -20.47
N PHE A 373 10.44 -11.28 -20.92
CA PHE A 373 10.40 -10.34 -22.05
C PHE A 373 10.00 -11.04 -23.36
N ALA A 374 10.58 -12.20 -23.65
CA ALA A 374 10.23 -13.00 -24.82
C ALA A 374 8.75 -13.43 -24.79
N GLY A 375 8.22 -13.80 -23.61
CA GLY A 375 6.81 -14.12 -23.42
C GLY A 375 5.85 -12.95 -23.68
N ARG A 376 6.36 -11.71 -23.62
CA ARG A 376 5.64 -10.47 -24.00
C ARG A 376 5.88 -10.07 -25.46
N GLY A 377 6.63 -10.86 -26.24
CA GLY A 377 7.03 -10.53 -27.61
C GLY A 377 8.13 -9.48 -27.72
N LEU A 378 8.81 -9.14 -26.62
CA LEU A 378 9.89 -8.15 -26.55
C LEU A 378 11.24 -8.85 -26.73
N HIS A 379 11.49 -9.33 -27.95
CA HIS A 379 12.66 -10.15 -28.27
C HIS A 379 13.98 -9.38 -28.14
N ILE A 380 14.01 -8.07 -28.40
CA ILE A 380 15.22 -7.28 -28.27
C ILE A 380 15.55 -7.13 -26.77
N SER A 381 14.58 -6.79 -25.93
CA SER A 381 14.75 -6.80 -24.48
C SER A 381 15.30 -8.14 -23.97
N ALA A 382 14.76 -9.27 -24.46
CA ALA A 382 15.24 -10.60 -24.09
C ALA A 382 16.71 -10.85 -24.51
N ALA A 383 17.07 -10.45 -25.75
CA ALA A 383 18.44 -10.53 -26.24
C ALA A 383 19.39 -9.69 -25.39
N MET A 384 19.01 -8.44 -25.09
CA MET A 384 19.82 -7.52 -24.30
C MET A 384 20.05 -8.00 -22.86
N VAL A 385 19.08 -8.68 -22.26
CA VAL A 385 19.26 -9.34 -20.95
C VAL A 385 20.34 -10.43 -21.03
N HIS A 386 20.31 -11.25 -22.08
CA HIS A 386 21.33 -12.28 -22.29
C HIS A 386 22.71 -11.69 -22.57
N GLU A 387 22.81 -10.59 -23.31
CA GLU A 387 24.07 -9.88 -23.51
C GLU A 387 24.63 -9.30 -22.20
N LEU A 388 23.78 -8.69 -21.37
CA LEU A 388 24.19 -8.18 -20.05
C LEU A 388 24.81 -9.28 -19.19
N VAL A 389 24.16 -10.46 -19.16
CA VAL A 389 24.68 -11.62 -18.44
C VAL A 389 25.94 -12.18 -19.09
N PHE A 390 26.00 -12.26 -20.42
CA PHE A 390 27.19 -12.68 -21.15
C PHE A 390 28.42 -11.83 -20.76
N VAL A 391 28.28 -10.50 -20.79
CA VAL A 391 29.36 -9.57 -20.40
C VAL A 391 29.80 -9.82 -18.97
N ARG A 392 28.86 -10.03 -18.04
CA ARG A 392 29.18 -10.34 -16.64
C ARG A 392 29.93 -11.66 -16.50
N LEU A 393 29.46 -12.73 -17.13
CA LEU A 393 30.10 -14.05 -17.07
C LEU A 393 31.52 -13.98 -17.64
N GLY A 394 31.74 -13.23 -18.72
CA GLY A 394 33.06 -12.99 -19.29
C GLY A 394 34.01 -12.27 -18.33
N MET A 395 33.52 -11.34 -17.50
CA MET A 395 34.31 -10.73 -16.43
C MET A 395 34.67 -11.74 -15.33
N LEU A 396 33.69 -12.53 -14.87
CA LEU A 396 33.90 -13.55 -13.84
C LEU A 396 34.90 -14.62 -14.29
N ARG A 397 34.84 -15.03 -15.56
CA ARG A 397 35.73 -16.03 -16.15
C ARG A 397 37.22 -15.65 -16.03
N ARG A 398 37.56 -14.35 -16.13
CA ARG A 398 38.96 -13.87 -16.07
C ARG A 398 39.64 -14.18 -14.72
N GLY A 399 38.86 -14.44 -13.66
CA GLY A 399 39.36 -14.82 -12.33
C GLY A 399 38.93 -16.22 -11.85
N ALA A 400 38.32 -17.04 -12.70
CA ALA A 400 37.51 -18.17 -12.26
C ALA A 400 38.26 -19.49 -11.95
N GLY A 401 39.58 -19.57 -12.18
CA GLY A 401 40.36 -20.77 -11.90
C GLY A 401 39.71 -22.06 -12.44
N ALA A 402 39.30 -22.96 -11.53
CA ALA A 402 38.64 -24.22 -11.85
C ALA A 402 37.22 -24.07 -12.47
N ASP A 403 36.51 -22.98 -12.18
CA ASP A 403 35.14 -22.73 -12.68
C ASP A 403 35.11 -22.15 -14.10
N ALA A 404 36.28 -21.81 -14.67
CA ALA A 404 36.37 -21.15 -15.97
C ALA A 404 35.65 -21.89 -17.10
N ARG A 405 35.66 -23.23 -17.08
CA ARG A 405 34.97 -24.06 -18.08
C ARG A 405 33.45 -24.02 -17.94
N ALA A 406 32.94 -24.03 -16.71
CA ALA A 406 31.51 -23.94 -16.45
C ALA A 406 30.96 -22.55 -16.85
N ILE A 407 31.70 -21.50 -16.53
CA ILE A 407 31.35 -20.13 -16.91
C ILE A 407 31.39 -19.96 -18.43
N ALA A 408 32.40 -20.51 -19.12
CA ALA A 408 32.48 -20.46 -20.58
C ALA A 408 31.27 -21.13 -21.27
N ALA A 409 30.79 -22.24 -20.72
CA ALA A 409 29.59 -22.91 -21.24
C ALA A 409 28.33 -22.04 -21.09
N LEU A 410 28.20 -21.33 -19.96
CA LEU A 410 27.09 -20.40 -19.74
C LEU A 410 27.20 -19.15 -20.63
N GLU A 411 28.41 -18.59 -20.81
CA GLU A 411 28.68 -17.51 -21.79
C GLU A 411 28.18 -17.91 -23.18
N ALA A 412 28.59 -19.08 -23.67
CA ALA A 412 28.22 -19.56 -24.99
C ALA A 412 26.69 -19.78 -25.12
N SER A 413 26.06 -20.30 -24.07
CA SER A 413 24.60 -20.48 -24.01
C SER A 413 23.86 -19.14 -24.09
N HIS A 414 24.26 -18.15 -23.29
CA HIS A 414 23.64 -16.83 -23.30
C HIS A 414 23.85 -16.10 -24.63
N MET A 415 25.04 -16.18 -25.22
CA MET A 415 25.30 -15.63 -26.56
C MET A 415 24.42 -16.28 -27.62
N ALA A 416 24.30 -17.62 -27.63
CA ALA A 416 23.44 -18.32 -28.60
C ALA A 416 21.96 -17.93 -28.46
N LYS A 417 21.46 -17.76 -27.23
CA LYS A 417 20.09 -17.31 -26.98
C LYS A 417 19.87 -15.86 -27.40
N ALA A 418 20.82 -14.96 -27.13
CA ALA A 418 20.75 -13.58 -27.60
C ALA A 418 20.66 -13.52 -29.14
N GLN A 419 21.51 -14.30 -29.82
CA GLN A 419 21.49 -14.42 -31.29
C GLN A 419 20.16 -14.95 -31.82
N ALA A 420 19.58 -15.95 -31.15
CA ALA A 420 18.28 -16.49 -31.53
C ALA A 420 17.18 -15.42 -31.43
N HIS A 421 17.15 -14.64 -30.35
CA HIS A 421 16.16 -13.57 -30.19
C HIS A 421 16.32 -12.42 -31.18
N PHE A 422 17.55 -12.03 -31.54
CA PHE A 422 17.75 -11.07 -32.64
C PHE A 422 17.24 -11.63 -33.97
N ALA A 423 17.49 -12.92 -34.23
CA ALA A 423 17.03 -13.58 -35.44
C ALA A 423 15.48 -13.68 -35.51
N ASP A 424 14.79 -13.87 -34.39
CA ASP A 424 13.32 -13.91 -34.31
C ASP A 424 12.66 -12.64 -34.87
N VAL A 425 13.36 -11.50 -34.82
CA VAL A 425 12.89 -10.20 -35.34
C VAL A 425 13.65 -9.72 -36.58
N GLY A 426 14.41 -10.62 -37.22
CA GLY A 426 15.09 -10.36 -38.49
C GLY A 426 16.31 -9.46 -38.38
N LEU A 427 16.88 -9.29 -37.18
CA LEU A 427 18.11 -8.50 -36.98
C LEU A 427 19.34 -9.42 -36.92
N ALA A 428 20.44 -8.94 -37.49
CA ALA A 428 21.72 -9.63 -37.41
C ALA A 428 22.39 -9.38 -36.06
N ALA A 429 22.60 -10.44 -35.28
CA ALA A 429 23.22 -10.39 -33.96
C ALA A 429 24.69 -9.94 -33.94
N SER A 430 25.32 -9.74 -35.10
CA SER A 430 26.69 -9.23 -35.22
C SER A 430 26.79 -7.72 -35.03
N ASP A 431 25.67 -6.98 -35.09
CA ASP A 431 25.63 -5.54 -34.91
C ASP A 431 25.12 -5.20 -33.50
N MET A 432 26.02 -5.14 -32.52
CA MET A 432 25.66 -4.81 -31.14
C MET A 432 25.44 -3.31 -30.90
N ASN A 433 25.52 -2.48 -31.95
CA ASN A 433 25.24 -1.06 -31.83
C ASN A 433 23.73 -0.81 -31.93
N VAL A 434 23.08 -0.52 -30.80
CA VAL A 434 21.63 -0.26 -30.71
C VAL A 434 21.18 0.81 -31.72
N ALA A 435 21.95 1.88 -31.92
CA ALA A 435 21.59 2.91 -32.90
C ALA A 435 21.62 2.38 -34.35
N SER A 436 22.55 1.48 -34.65
CA SER A 436 22.63 0.81 -35.95
C SER A 436 21.49 -0.19 -36.17
N LEU A 437 21.11 -0.91 -35.11
CA LEU A 437 19.94 -1.79 -35.11
C LEU A 437 18.64 -1.01 -35.30
N ILE A 438 18.50 0.16 -34.67
CA ILE A 438 17.36 1.07 -34.88
C ILE A 438 17.28 1.50 -36.35
N ARG A 439 18.38 1.97 -36.95
CA ARG A 439 18.41 2.32 -38.38
C ARG A 439 18.05 1.12 -39.26
N SER A 440 18.57 -0.06 -38.97
CA SER A 440 18.24 -1.27 -39.72
C SER A 440 16.77 -1.66 -39.58
N ALA A 441 16.17 -1.47 -38.40
CA ALA A 441 14.76 -1.73 -38.14
C ALA A 441 13.82 -0.74 -38.85
N ILE A 442 14.24 0.53 -38.97
CA ILE A 442 13.54 1.57 -39.74
C ILE A 442 13.62 1.26 -41.24
N ASP A 443 14.83 1.05 -41.76
CA ASP A 443 15.10 0.73 -43.17
C ASP A 443 14.29 -0.46 -43.68
N ALA A 444 14.23 -1.54 -42.87
CA ALA A 444 13.48 -2.75 -43.21
C ALA A 444 11.95 -2.57 -43.24
N ARG A 445 11.42 -1.41 -42.80
CA ARG A 445 9.98 -1.14 -42.66
C ARG A 445 9.56 0.21 -43.25
N LEU A 446 10.39 0.86 -44.06
CA LEU A 446 10.07 2.17 -44.69
C LEU A 446 8.71 2.15 -45.41
N ASP A 447 8.42 1.07 -46.14
CA ASP A 447 7.16 0.84 -46.83
C ASP A 447 5.92 0.88 -45.91
N ARG A 448 6.08 0.48 -44.64
CA ARG A 448 4.99 0.49 -43.65
C ARG A 448 4.77 1.85 -43.03
N PHE A 449 5.79 2.71 -43.02
CA PHE A 449 5.64 4.09 -42.57
C PHE A 449 4.89 4.94 -43.61
N ASP A 450 5.00 4.60 -44.89
CA ASP A 450 4.30 5.27 -45.99
C ASP A 450 2.79 4.96 -46.07
N ALA A 451 2.35 3.93 -45.35
CA ALA A 451 0.92 3.65 -45.21
C ALA A 451 0.24 4.74 -44.37
N GLN A 452 -1.00 5.12 -44.71
CA GLN A 452 -1.81 6.13 -43.98
C GLN A 452 -1.89 5.90 -42.46
N GLU A 453 -1.62 4.68 -42.01
CA GLU A 453 -1.80 4.23 -40.64
C GLU A 453 -0.49 4.14 -39.84
N GLY A 454 0.68 4.36 -40.47
CA GLY A 454 2.01 4.22 -39.89
C GLY A 454 2.36 2.79 -39.44
N LEU A 455 3.52 2.64 -38.78
CA LEU A 455 3.92 1.36 -38.21
C LEU A 455 3.12 1.07 -36.93
N ARG A 456 2.30 0.01 -36.94
CA ARG A 456 1.44 -0.37 -35.82
C ARG A 456 2.11 -1.41 -34.90
N GLY A 457 1.98 -1.19 -33.60
CA GLY A 457 2.27 -2.16 -32.56
C GLY A 457 1.08 -2.36 -31.62
N ASP A 458 1.29 -3.11 -30.54
CA ASP A 458 0.26 -3.33 -29.52
C ASP A 458 0.03 -2.07 -28.68
N GLY A 459 -1.11 -1.39 -28.91
CA GLY A 459 -1.48 -0.16 -28.20
C GLY A 459 -0.72 1.10 -28.64
N TYR A 460 0.02 1.06 -29.76
CA TYR A 460 0.67 2.25 -30.30
C TYR A 460 0.83 2.26 -31.83
N THR A 461 1.12 3.45 -32.36
CA THR A 461 1.49 3.71 -33.76
C THR A 461 2.74 4.58 -33.80
N ILE A 462 3.69 4.25 -34.68
CA ILE A 462 4.86 5.07 -34.98
C ILE A 462 4.70 5.68 -36.38
N LEU A 463 4.86 7.00 -36.45
CA LEU A 463 4.80 7.78 -37.68
C LEU A 463 6.21 8.18 -38.09
N PHE A 464 6.44 8.21 -39.41
CA PHE A 464 7.66 8.72 -39.99
C PHE A 464 7.38 9.39 -41.33
N GLU A 465 6.83 10.59 -41.25
CA GLU A 465 6.38 11.36 -42.42
C GLU A 465 7.58 11.74 -43.30
N GLU A 466 7.46 11.48 -44.60
CA GLU A 466 8.51 11.79 -45.61
C GLU A 466 9.89 11.17 -45.28
N HIS A 467 9.94 10.14 -44.43
CA HIS A 467 11.17 9.54 -43.92
C HIS A 467 12.16 10.58 -43.37
N SER A 468 11.66 11.62 -42.71
CA SER A 468 12.49 12.70 -42.16
C SER A 468 12.05 13.09 -40.74
N ASP A 469 12.98 13.67 -39.98
CA ASP A 469 12.65 14.33 -38.71
C ASP A 469 11.89 15.62 -39.01
N MET A 470 10.59 15.65 -38.70
CA MET A 470 9.71 16.80 -39.02
C MET A 470 10.10 18.12 -38.33
N ILE A 471 11.00 18.09 -37.33
CA ILE A 471 11.41 19.26 -36.56
C ILE A 471 12.77 19.80 -37.04
N SER A 472 13.70 18.92 -37.44
CA SER A 472 15.00 19.35 -38.01
C SER A 472 15.07 19.29 -39.52
N ALA A 473 14.10 18.65 -40.19
CA ALA A 473 14.14 18.26 -41.60
C ALA A 473 15.35 17.38 -41.97
N GLU A 474 15.86 16.60 -41.02
CA GLU A 474 16.95 15.64 -41.28
C GLU A 474 16.34 14.40 -41.95
N GLU A 475 16.78 14.09 -43.18
CA GLU A 475 16.32 12.92 -43.94
C GLU A 475 16.93 11.62 -43.39
N PHE A 476 16.20 10.51 -43.51
CA PHE A 476 16.69 9.19 -43.13
C PHE A 476 17.76 8.67 -44.11
N ASP A 477 18.95 8.41 -43.57
CA ASP A 477 19.97 7.60 -44.23
C ASP A 477 20.41 6.46 -43.31
N ARG A 478 20.25 5.23 -43.79
CA ARG A 478 20.68 4.00 -43.12
C ARG A 478 22.17 4.02 -42.74
N ASN A 479 23.00 4.63 -43.60
CA ASN A 479 24.46 4.64 -43.45
C ASN A 479 24.97 5.85 -42.66
N ALA A 480 24.13 6.86 -42.44
CA ALA A 480 24.50 8.00 -41.63
C ALA A 480 24.64 7.59 -40.14
N PRO A 481 25.56 8.21 -39.39
CA PRO A 481 25.71 7.96 -37.95
C PRO A 481 24.55 8.54 -37.13
N THR A 482 23.51 9.07 -37.77
CA THR A 482 22.34 9.68 -37.14
C THR A 482 21.62 8.68 -36.23
N GLU A 483 21.37 9.11 -35.00
CA GLU A 483 20.61 8.34 -34.01
C GLU A 483 19.16 8.80 -34.00
N TRP A 484 18.25 7.84 -33.93
CA TRP A 484 16.81 8.05 -33.99
C TRP A 484 16.15 7.60 -32.68
N VAL A 485 15.18 8.38 -32.22
CA VAL A 485 14.38 8.15 -31.02
C VAL A 485 12.90 8.37 -31.33
N LEU A 486 12.03 7.90 -30.44
CA LEU A 486 10.58 8.08 -30.59
C LEU A 486 10.09 9.21 -29.68
N LEU A 487 9.48 10.24 -30.26
CA LEU A 487 8.78 11.31 -29.54
C LEU A 487 7.28 10.99 -29.47
N ARG A 488 6.70 10.99 -28.28
CA ARG A 488 5.24 10.84 -28.09
C ARG A 488 4.51 12.07 -28.62
N ARG A 489 3.37 11.89 -29.31
CA ARG A 489 2.49 12.99 -29.77
C ARG A 489 1.32 13.27 -28.81
N GLY A 490 0.85 12.27 -28.07
CA GLY A 490 -0.34 12.33 -27.21
C GLY A 490 -0.06 12.32 -25.70
N GLU A 491 -1.11 12.42 -24.89
CA GLU A 491 -0.98 12.25 -23.43
C GLU A 491 -0.52 10.84 -23.07
N ALA A 492 0.34 10.73 -22.04
CA ALA A 492 0.86 9.45 -21.55
C ALA A 492 -0.23 8.47 -21.08
N THR A 493 -1.44 8.97 -20.80
CA THR A 493 -2.60 8.21 -20.33
C THR A 493 -3.50 7.69 -21.46
N ALA A 494 -3.24 8.09 -22.72
CA ALA A 494 -4.04 7.63 -23.85
C ALA A 494 -3.96 6.11 -24.02
N ARG A 495 -5.11 5.47 -24.27
CA ARG A 495 -5.20 4.01 -24.50
C ARG A 495 -4.41 3.55 -25.72
N HIS A 496 -4.29 4.43 -26.72
CA HIS A 496 -3.48 4.22 -27.91
C HIS A 496 -2.46 5.35 -28.00
N GLN A 497 -1.17 5.01 -28.03
CA GLN A 497 -0.08 5.97 -28.04
C GLN A 497 0.39 6.23 -29.48
N ILE A 498 0.61 7.50 -29.83
CA ILE A 498 1.18 7.85 -31.13
C ILE A 498 2.58 8.39 -30.90
N PHE A 499 3.54 7.84 -31.62
CA PHE A 499 4.93 8.24 -31.60
C PHE A 499 5.39 8.70 -32.97
N GLU A 500 6.46 9.48 -32.99
CA GLU A 500 7.09 9.99 -34.19
C GLU A 500 8.60 9.82 -34.10
N LEU A 501 9.21 9.41 -35.21
CA LEU A 501 10.66 9.29 -35.30
C LEU A 501 11.28 10.69 -35.40
N VAL A 502 12.17 10.99 -34.45
CA VAL A 502 12.98 12.22 -34.43
C VAL A 502 14.44 11.86 -34.16
N THR A 503 15.35 12.76 -34.49
CA THR A 503 16.77 12.56 -34.21
C THR A 503 17.10 12.80 -32.74
N SER A 504 18.12 12.11 -32.22
CA SER A 504 18.70 12.39 -30.90
C SER A 504 19.17 13.85 -30.79
N ALA A 505 19.64 14.45 -31.88
CA ALA A 505 20.04 15.85 -31.95
C ALA A 505 18.85 16.81 -31.74
N THR A 506 17.72 16.53 -32.40
CA THR A 506 16.46 17.27 -32.17
C THR A 506 16.01 17.15 -30.72
N ARG A 507 16.02 15.94 -30.14
CA ARG A 507 15.72 15.74 -28.72
C ARG A 507 16.62 16.59 -27.83
N ALA A 508 17.93 16.51 -28.01
CA ALA A 508 18.89 17.25 -27.18
C ALA A 508 18.66 18.75 -27.25
N ARG A 509 18.40 19.28 -28.45
CA ARG A 509 18.06 20.68 -28.68
C ARG A 509 16.77 21.08 -27.94
N LEU A 510 15.70 20.31 -28.09
CA LEU A 510 14.40 20.60 -27.45
C LEU A 510 14.46 20.53 -25.92
N MET A 511 15.22 19.59 -25.37
CA MET A 511 15.43 19.46 -23.93
C MET A 511 16.28 20.61 -23.37
N ALA A 512 17.34 21.01 -24.08
CA ALA A 512 18.21 22.10 -23.66
C ALA A 512 17.51 23.47 -23.69
N SER A 513 16.58 23.68 -24.62
CA SER A 513 15.83 24.94 -24.73
C SER A 513 14.68 25.08 -23.73
N GLY A 514 14.34 24.02 -22.98
CA GLY A 514 13.19 24.02 -22.07
C GLY A 514 11.86 24.26 -22.81
N SER A 515 11.76 23.79 -24.05
CA SER A 515 10.64 24.07 -24.94
C SER A 515 9.33 23.44 -24.45
N ARG A 516 8.21 24.00 -24.93
CA ARG A 516 6.92 23.28 -24.88
C ARG A 516 6.99 22.05 -25.76
N HIS A 517 6.20 21.05 -25.38
CA HIS A 517 6.04 19.84 -26.16
C HIS A 517 5.51 20.17 -27.58
N PRO A 518 6.13 19.68 -28.68
CA PRO A 518 5.75 20.09 -30.04
C PRO A 518 4.27 19.85 -30.38
N TYR A 519 3.68 18.81 -29.80
CA TYR A 519 2.29 18.40 -30.05
C TYR A 519 1.31 18.69 -28.91
N LEU A 520 1.79 19.12 -27.74
CA LEU A 520 0.97 19.25 -26.52
C LEU A 520 1.19 20.62 -25.89
N GLN A 521 0.15 21.18 -25.26
CA GLN A 521 0.23 22.48 -24.58
C GLN A 521 0.88 22.40 -23.19
N GLN A 522 1.86 21.52 -23.00
CA GLN A 522 2.56 21.27 -21.74
C GLN A 522 4.09 21.37 -21.89
N PRO A 523 4.84 21.50 -20.78
CA PRO A 523 6.30 21.42 -20.82
C PRO A 523 6.77 20.06 -21.33
N LEU A 524 7.78 20.06 -22.22
CA LEU A 524 8.42 18.83 -22.69
C LEU A 524 9.21 18.17 -21.54
N ARG A 525 9.13 16.85 -21.42
CA ARG A 525 9.81 16.04 -20.41
C ARG A 525 10.63 14.94 -21.06
N ALA A 526 11.66 14.46 -20.36
CA ALA A 526 12.44 13.32 -20.82
C ALA A 526 11.58 12.06 -21.06
N SER A 527 10.51 11.88 -20.27
CA SER A 527 9.54 10.79 -20.39
C SER A 527 8.66 10.82 -21.64
N ASP A 528 8.75 11.89 -22.44
CA ASP A 528 8.06 12.00 -23.73
C ASP A 528 8.86 11.32 -24.86
N PHE A 529 10.11 10.96 -24.59
CA PHE A 529 10.97 10.23 -25.53
C PHE A 529 11.14 8.77 -25.11
N ILE A 530 11.13 7.86 -26.08
CA ILE A 530 11.55 6.46 -25.93
C ILE A 530 12.82 6.25 -26.76
N GLU A 531 13.84 5.67 -26.14
CA GLU A 531 15.19 5.54 -26.71
C GLU A 531 15.76 4.13 -26.53
N GLY A 532 16.86 3.83 -27.24
CA GLY A 532 17.63 2.60 -27.08
C GLY A 532 16.83 1.32 -27.33
N THR A 533 17.05 0.33 -26.47
CA THR A 533 16.41 -1.00 -26.53
C THR A 533 14.89 -0.91 -26.58
N ASP A 534 14.30 0.00 -25.82
CA ASP A 534 12.84 0.12 -25.72
C ASP A 534 12.25 0.62 -27.05
N ALA A 535 12.90 1.59 -27.70
CA ALA A 535 12.51 2.06 -29.03
C ALA A 535 12.70 0.96 -30.08
N LEU A 536 13.79 0.19 -29.97
CA LEU A 536 14.08 -0.90 -30.89
C LEU A 536 13.06 -2.04 -30.79
N ASP A 537 12.63 -2.42 -29.58
CA ASP A 537 11.51 -3.36 -29.42
C ASP A 537 10.23 -2.83 -30.06
N MET A 538 9.93 -1.54 -29.89
CA MET A 538 8.75 -0.94 -30.53
C MET A 538 8.83 -0.93 -32.06
N LEU A 539 10.00 -0.65 -32.62
CA LEU A 539 10.21 -0.69 -34.07
C LEU A 539 10.19 -2.12 -34.64
N THR A 540 10.53 -3.11 -33.81
CA THR A 540 10.64 -4.51 -34.25
C THR A 540 9.43 -5.38 -33.92
N ALA A 541 8.54 -4.90 -33.07
CA ALA A 541 7.34 -5.60 -32.67
C ALA A 541 6.52 -6.05 -33.88
N THR A 542 6.12 -7.33 -33.87
CA THR A 542 5.16 -7.86 -34.83
C THR A 542 3.77 -7.77 -34.23
N VAL A 543 2.79 -7.27 -34.99
CA VAL A 543 1.38 -7.25 -34.57
C VAL A 543 0.94 -8.69 -34.33
N HIS A 544 0.90 -9.12 -33.06
CA HIS A 544 0.30 -10.38 -32.70
C HIS A 544 -1.20 -10.27 -32.97
N LYS A 545 -1.70 -11.01 -33.97
CA LYS A 545 -3.12 -11.36 -34.01
C LYS A 545 -3.40 -12.14 -32.74
N ALA A 546 -4.05 -11.52 -31.76
CA ALA A 546 -4.47 -12.18 -30.53
C ALA A 546 -5.21 -13.48 -30.88
N SER A 547 -4.58 -14.63 -30.64
CA SER A 547 -5.28 -15.92 -30.59
C SER A 547 -5.81 -16.07 -29.16
N PRO A 548 -7.14 -16.19 -28.94
CA PRO A 548 -7.72 -16.13 -27.60
C PRO A 548 -7.43 -17.34 -26.66
N GLU A 549 -6.53 -18.26 -26.99
CA GLU A 549 -6.59 -19.62 -26.42
C GLU A 549 -5.39 -20.08 -25.57
N ARG A 550 -4.52 -19.21 -25.06
CA ARG A 550 -3.35 -19.66 -24.24
C ARG A 550 -3.30 -19.22 -22.78
N PHE A 551 -4.38 -18.69 -22.22
CA PHE A 551 -4.46 -18.32 -20.79
C PHE A 551 -5.34 -19.23 -19.91
N VAL A 552 -5.71 -20.43 -20.36
CA VAL A 552 -6.56 -21.33 -19.55
C VAL A 552 -5.78 -22.34 -18.70
N HIS A 553 -4.50 -22.64 -18.97
CA HIS A 553 -3.80 -23.73 -18.24
C HIS A 553 -3.12 -23.38 -16.91
N ALA A 554 -3.24 -22.15 -16.40
CA ALA A 554 -2.75 -21.81 -15.06
C ALA A 554 -3.80 -21.98 -13.94
N ARG A 555 -4.99 -22.52 -14.25
CA ARG A 555 -6.11 -22.64 -13.30
C ARG A 555 -6.38 -24.05 -12.76
N GLU A 556 -5.55 -25.04 -13.08
CA GLU A 556 -5.76 -26.46 -12.71
C GLU A 556 -4.70 -27.06 -11.77
N ILE A 557 -3.96 -26.25 -11.03
CA ILE A 557 -3.26 -26.73 -9.82
C ILE A 557 -3.53 -25.71 -8.71
N ALA A 558 -4.70 -25.86 -8.09
CA ALA A 558 -5.08 -25.24 -6.82
C ALA A 558 -4.97 -26.29 -5.72
#